data_AF-A0AAX3WDG5-F1
#
_entry.id   AF-A0AAX3WDG5-F1
#
_cell.length_a   1.000
_cell.length_b   1.000
_cell.length_c   1.000
_cell.angle_alpha   90.00
_cell.angle_beta   90.00
_cell.angle_gamma   90.00
#
_symmetry.space_group_name_H-M   'P 1'
#
loop_
_entity.id
_entity.type
_entity.pdbx_description
1 polymer ?
#
loop_
_entity_poly.entity_id
_entity_poly.type
_entity_poly.pdbx_seq_one_letter_code
_entity_poly.pdbx_strand_id
1 'polypeptide(L)'
;MTKAELHEYGTTMYGRRYQPRLAAILSHYRGKPISQAQVSQWVGGEDGHRDPPEWIEPLLMRAAIQIAGELRARADLLDALLDRDFFRGFAKHGLYPRPFPGATDEDFIDPEQPKPAAKP
;
A
#
# COMPACT_ATOMS: atom_id res chain seq x y z
N MET A 1 -15.68 -10.19 -20.60
CA MET A 1 -15.17 -8.89 -20.07
C MET A 1 -15.21 -7.76 -21.12
N THR A 2 -15.67 -6.57 -20.73
CA THR A 2 -15.71 -5.36 -21.56
C THR A 2 -14.43 -4.52 -21.47
N LYS A 3 -14.26 -3.55 -22.39
CA LYS A 3 -13.15 -2.58 -22.36
C LYS A 3 -13.18 -1.70 -21.10
N ALA A 4 -14.38 -1.30 -20.69
CA ALA A 4 -14.60 -0.50 -19.49
C ALA A 4 -14.19 -1.27 -18.22
N GLU A 5 -14.60 -2.53 -18.10
CA GLU A 5 -14.21 -3.40 -16.99
C GLU A 5 -12.69 -3.59 -16.93
N LEU A 6 -12.04 -3.87 -18.07
CA LEU A 6 -10.57 -3.99 -18.12
C LEU A 6 -9.88 -2.69 -17.69
N HIS A 7 -10.41 -1.54 -18.09
CA HIS A 7 -9.89 -0.24 -17.70
C HIS A 7 -10.05 0.02 -16.20
N GLU A 8 -11.21 -0.32 -15.64
CA GLU A 8 -11.51 -0.18 -14.22
C GLU A 8 -10.60 -1.07 -13.37
N TYR A 9 -10.46 -2.35 -13.73
CA TYR A 9 -9.53 -3.27 -13.08
C TYR A 9 -8.09 -2.73 -13.10
N GLY A 10 -7.61 -2.29 -14.26
CA GLY A 10 -6.27 -1.73 -14.40
C GLY A 10 -6.05 -0.53 -13.48
N THR A 11 -7.00 0.41 -13.48
CA THR A 11 -6.92 1.64 -12.68
C THR A 11 -6.97 1.34 -11.19
N THR A 12 -7.83 0.43 -10.75
CA THR A 12 -7.95 0.04 -9.35
C THR A 12 -6.71 -0.69 -8.84
N MET A 13 -6.11 -1.57 -9.64
CA MET A 13 -4.92 -2.33 -9.22
C MET A 13 -3.64 -1.49 -9.20
N TYR A 14 -3.46 -0.60 -10.18
CA TYR A 14 -2.15 0.03 -10.44
C TYR A 14 -2.18 1.55 -10.58
N GLY A 15 -3.36 2.17 -10.50
CA GLY A 15 -3.57 3.62 -10.61
C GLY A 15 -3.64 4.12 -12.06
N ARG A 16 -3.60 5.45 -12.22
CA ARG A 16 -3.82 6.17 -13.49
C ARG A 16 -2.90 5.74 -14.66
N ARG A 17 -1.70 5.23 -14.37
CA ARG A 17 -0.71 4.78 -15.37
C ARG A 17 -0.52 3.26 -15.32
N TYR A 18 -1.63 2.52 -15.30
CA TYR A 18 -1.60 1.06 -15.09
C TYR A 18 -1.07 0.25 -16.27
N GLN A 19 -1.23 0.73 -17.51
CA GLN A 19 -1.05 -0.10 -18.71
C GLN A 19 0.31 -0.84 -18.79
N PRO A 20 1.46 -0.25 -18.45
CA PRO A 20 2.74 -0.98 -18.43
C PRO A 20 2.77 -2.11 -17.38
N ARG A 21 2.23 -1.85 -16.19
CA ARG A 21 2.18 -2.85 -15.10
C ARG A 21 1.20 -3.97 -15.41
N LEU A 22 0.06 -3.62 -16.00
CA LEU A 22 -0.93 -4.58 -16.45
C LEU A 22 -0.37 -5.46 -17.58
N ALA A 23 0.36 -4.89 -18.53
CA ALA A 23 1.05 -5.66 -19.57
C ALA A 23 2.06 -6.64 -18.97
N ALA A 24 2.85 -6.21 -17.99
CA ALA A 24 3.83 -7.04 -17.32
C ALA A 24 3.20 -8.23 -16.56
N ILE A 25 2.15 -7.99 -15.76
CA ILE A 25 1.51 -9.05 -14.99
C ILE A 25 0.76 -10.05 -15.89
N LEU A 26 0.10 -9.57 -16.94
CA LEU A 26 -0.57 -10.45 -17.90
C LEU A 26 0.46 -11.27 -18.68
N SER A 27 1.62 -10.69 -19.02
CA SER A 27 2.71 -11.42 -19.66
C SER A 27 3.21 -12.56 -18.78
N HIS A 28 3.36 -12.28 -17.48
CA HIS A 28 3.80 -13.26 -16.50
C HIS A 28 2.86 -14.46 -16.44
N TYR A 29 1.55 -14.25 -16.25
CA TYR A 29 0.62 -15.38 -16.15
C TYR A 29 0.34 -16.09 -17.48
N ARG A 30 0.40 -15.36 -18.60
CA ARG A 30 0.22 -15.96 -19.92
C ARG A 30 1.42 -16.79 -20.36
N GLY A 31 2.62 -16.50 -19.83
CA GLY A 31 3.88 -17.05 -20.33
C GLY A 31 4.25 -16.55 -21.74
N LYS A 32 3.63 -15.47 -22.22
CA LYS A 32 3.90 -14.84 -23.51
C LYS A 32 3.98 -13.33 -23.36
N PRO A 33 4.89 -12.65 -24.07
CA PRO A 33 5.02 -11.21 -23.97
C PRO A 33 3.74 -10.50 -24.44
N ILE A 34 3.29 -9.55 -23.63
CA ILE A 34 2.23 -8.59 -23.92
C ILE A 34 2.84 -7.19 -23.77
N SER A 35 2.70 -6.35 -24.78
CA SER A 35 3.21 -4.98 -24.76
C SER A 35 2.19 -4.00 -24.16
N GLN A 36 2.67 -2.87 -23.66
CA GLN A 36 1.81 -1.78 -23.23
C GLN A 36 0.93 -1.24 -24.38
N ALA A 37 1.43 -1.24 -25.62
CA ALA A 37 0.64 -0.86 -26.79
C ALA A 37 -0.55 -1.80 -27.01
N GLN A 38 -0.37 -3.11 -26.81
CA GLN A 38 -1.48 -4.08 -26.90
C GLN A 38 -2.55 -3.80 -25.83
N VAL A 39 -2.12 -3.53 -24.59
CA VAL A 39 -3.06 -3.13 -23.53
C VAL A 39 -3.78 -1.84 -23.89
N SER A 40 -3.07 -0.85 -24.44
CA SER A 40 -3.67 0.41 -24.89
C SER A 40 -4.71 0.20 -26.00
N GLN A 41 -4.54 -0.78 -26.88
CA GLN A 41 -5.53 -1.12 -27.92
C GLN A 41 -6.83 -1.68 -27.33
N TRP A 42 -6.75 -2.40 -26.21
CA TRP A 42 -7.91 -2.98 -25.54
C TRP A 42 -8.70 -1.97 -24.71
N VAL A 43 -8.08 -0.85 -24.29
CA VAL A 43 -8.67 0.12 -23.34
C VAL A 43 -8.77 1.54 -23.87
N GLY A 44 -8.31 1.79 -25.10
CA GLY A 44 -8.21 3.14 -25.68
C GLY A 44 -9.53 3.67 -26.21
N GLY A 45 -10.26 4.44 -25.40
CA GLY A 45 -11.44 5.23 -25.82
C GLY A 45 -12.72 4.41 -26.06
N GLU A 46 -13.82 5.10 -26.40
CA GLU A 46 -15.10 4.48 -26.81
C GLU A 46 -14.90 3.51 -27.99
N ASP A 47 -13.92 3.80 -28.84
CA ASP A 47 -13.55 3.02 -30.03
C ASP A 47 -12.24 2.24 -29.87
N GLY A 48 -11.99 1.62 -28.71
CA GLY A 48 -10.81 0.74 -28.54
C GLY A 48 -10.63 -0.12 -29.78
N HIS A 49 -9.49 0.01 -30.46
CA HIS A 49 -9.31 -0.52 -31.83
C HIS A 49 -9.49 -2.03 -31.90
N ARG A 50 -9.47 -2.72 -30.75
CA ARG A 50 -9.70 -4.15 -30.66
C ARG A 50 -10.33 -4.53 -29.33
N ASP A 51 -11.26 -5.46 -29.36
CA ASP A 51 -11.79 -6.04 -28.14
C ASP A 51 -10.71 -6.85 -27.40
N PRO A 52 -10.75 -6.85 -26.05
CA PRO A 52 -9.86 -7.68 -25.26
C PRO A 52 -10.13 -9.16 -25.60
N PRO A 53 -9.08 -9.96 -25.83
CA PRO A 53 -9.22 -11.39 -26.04
C PRO A 53 -9.90 -12.09 -24.85
N GLU A 54 -10.72 -13.11 -25.14
CA GLU A 54 -11.47 -13.89 -24.13
C GLU A 54 -10.58 -14.49 -23.04
N TRP A 55 -9.35 -14.86 -23.38
CA TRP A 55 -8.40 -15.43 -22.41
C TRP A 55 -7.88 -14.42 -21.38
N ILE A 56 -8.09 -13.12 -21.54
CA ILE A 56 -7.60 -12.12 -20.56
C ILE A 56 -8.32 -12.28 -19.22
N GLU A 57 -9.62 -12.51 -19.25
CA GLU A 57 -10.48 -12.50 -18.05
C GLU A 57 -9.93 -13.37 -16.91
N PRO A 58 -9.64 -14.68 -17.10
CA PRO A 58 -9.09 -15.51 -16.03
C PRO A 58 -7.70 -15.04 -15.55
N LEU A 59 -6.86 -14.47 -16.42
CA LEU A 59 -5.55 -13.94 -16.04
C LEU A 59 -5.67 -12.67 -15.22
N LEU A 60 -6.63 -11.81 -15.57
CA LEU A 60 -6.92 -10.58 -14.86
C LEU A 60 -7.48 -10.88 -13.46
N MET A 61 -8.40 -11.83 -13.34
CA MET A 61 -8.92 -12.27 -12.04
C MET A 61 -7.79 -12.79 -11.13
N ARG A 62 -6.88 -13.61 -11.69
CA ARG A 62 -5.72 -14.09 -10.95
C ARG A 62 -4.81 -12.95 -10.50
N ALA A 63 -4.54 -11.99 -11.38
CA ALA A 63 -3.78 -10.77 -11.04
C ALA A 63 -4.45 -9.96 -9.93
N ALA A 64 -5.77 -9.77 -10.02
CA ALA A 64 -6.54 -9.00 -9.06
C ALA A 64 -6.50 -9.63 -7.66
N ILE A 65 -6.62 -10.96 -7.57
CA ILE A 65 -6.51 -11.68 -6.28
C ILE A 65 -5.13 -11.47 -5.66
N GLN A 66 -4.05 -11.62 -6.44
CA GLN A 66 -2.70 -11.40 -5.94
C GLN A 66 -2.50 -9.96 -5.46
N ILE A 67 -2.88 -8.97 -6.28
CA ILE A 67 -2.72 -7.55 -5.93
C ILE A 67 -3.56 -7.16 -4.72
N ALA A 68 -4.78 -7.68 -4.59
CA ALA A 68 -5.60 -7.46 -3.40
C ALA A 68 -4.90 -7.98 -2.13
N GLY A 69 -4.26 -9.15 -2.20
CA GLY A 69 -3.46 -9.68 -1.11
C GLY A 69 -2.25 -8.80 -0.77
N GLU A 70 -1.50 -8.36 -1.79
CA GLU A 70 -0.35 -7.47 -1.60
C GLU A 70 -0.75 -6.11 -1.00
N LEU A 71 -1.86 -5.52 -1.46
CA LEU A 71 -2.35 -4.25 -0.96
C LEU A 71 -2.81 -4.34 0.50
N ARG A 72 -3.50 -5.43 0.87
CA ARG A 72 -3.88 -5.69 2.27
C ARG A 72 -2.65 -5.85 3.16
N ALA A 73 -1.68 -6.67 2.76
CA ALA A 73 -0.46 -6.86 3.53
C ALA A 73 0.34 -5.54 3.70
N ARG A 74 0.33 -4.67 2.69
CA ARG A 74 0.95 -3.34 2.79
C ARG A 74 0.16 -2.41 3.71
N ALA A 75 -1.17 -2.46 3.70
CA ALA A 75 -2.01 -1.71 4.62
C ALA A 75 -1.74 -2.14 6.07
N ASP A 76 -1.75 -3.44 6.35
CA ASP A 76 -1.48 -4.00 7.68
C ASP A 76 -0.11 -3.55 8.21
N LEU A 77 0.91 -3.53 7.32
CA LEU A 77 2.24 -3.05 7.68
C LEU A 77 2.27 -1.54 7.95
N LEU A 78 1.55 -0.74 7.16
CA LEU A 78 1.45 0.70 7.38
C LEU A 78 0.77 1.01 8.70
N ASP A 79 -0.31 0.31 9.03
CA ASP A 79 -1.03 0.48 10.30
C ASP A 79 -0.10 0.15 11.49
N ALA A 80 0.67 -0.95 11.41
CA ALA A 80 1.65 -1.30 12.44
C ALA A 80 2.77 -0.25 12.60
N LEU A 81 3.21 0.39 11.50
CA LEU A 81 4.20 1.46 11.54
C LEU A 81 3.61 2.75 12.14
N LEU A 82 2.38 3.11 11.76
CA LEU A 82 1.68 4.28 12.29
C LEU A 82 1.43 4.14 13.78
N ASP A 83 0.99 2.97 14.26
CA ASP A 83 0.83 2.70 15.68
C ASP A 83 2.15 2.85 16.43
N ARG A 84 3.23 2.23 15.92
CA ARG A 84 4.56 2.34 16.54
C ARG A 84 5.03 3.79 16.64
N ASP A 85 4.87 4.56 15.56
CA ASP A 85 5.33 5.94 15.51
C ASP A 85 4.43 6.86 16.34
N PHE A 86 3.14 6.57 16.42
CA PHE A 86 2.21 7.20 17.35
C PHE A 86 2.65 6.96 18.81
N PHE A 87 2.89 5.71 19.22
CA PHE A 87 3.37 5.40 20.56
C PHE A 87 4.73 6.06 20.87
N ARG A 88 5.65 6.10 19.90
CA ARG A 88 6.93 6.82 20.05
C ARG A 88 6.73 8.32 20.22
N GLY A 89 5.83 8.92 19.44
CA GLY A 89 5.46 10.33 19.59
C GLY A 89 4.86 10.61 20.97
N PHE A 90 3.95 9.76 21.44
CA PHE A 90 3.31 9.87 22.75
C PHE A 90 4.30 9.73 23.92
N ALA A 91 5.22 8.76 23.86
CA ALA A 91 6.27 8.60 24.86
C ALA A 91 7.26 9.77 24.85
N LYS A 92 7.60 10.31 23.67
CA LYS A 92 8.54 11.42 23.53
C LYS A 92 7.96 12.77 23.98
N HIS A 93 6.65 12.96 23.86
CA HIS A 93 5.97 14.21 24.22
C HIS A 93 5.24 14.14 25.58
N GLY A 94 5.44 13.09 26.37
CA GLY A 94 5.00 13.02 27.76
C GLY A 94 3.48 12.95 27.98
N LEU A 95 2.69 12.58 26.97
CA LEU A 95 1.22 12.50 27.06
C LEU A 95 0.72 11.16 27.66
N TYR A 96 1.47 10.54 28.57
CA TYR A 96 1.02 9.38 29.33
C TYR A 96 0.37 9.85 30.65
N PRO A 97 -0.95 9.71 30.83
CA PRO A 97 -1.61 10.04 32.10
C PRO A 97 -1.46 8.92 33.16
N ARG A 98 -0.70 7.84 32.90
CA ARG A 98 -0.48 6.77 33.88
C ARG A 98 0.91 6.15 33.78
N PRO A 99 1.51 5.75 34.92
CA PRO A 99 2.81 5.09 34.91
C PRO A 99 2.68 3.73 34.21
N PHE A 100 3.65 3.45 33.35
CA PHE A 100 3.90 2.12 32.82
C PHE A 100 4.03 1.15 34.01
N PRO A 101 3.45 -0.07 34.00
CA PRO A 101 3.47 -0.96 35.18
C PRO A 101 4.86 -1.50 35.57
N GLY A 102 5.93 -1.04 34.92
CA GLY A 102 7.32 -1.25 35.30
C GLY A 102 8.16 0.03 35.35
N ALA A 103 7.55 1.22 35.25
CA ALA A 103 8.23 2.48 35.46
C ALA A 103 8.36 2.73 36.97
N THR A 104 9.56 3.02 37.42
CA THR A 104 9.82 3.42 38.81
C THR A 104 9.73 4.95 38.93
N ASP A 105 9.50 5.46 40.14
CA ASP A 105 9.39 6.92 40.36
C ASP A 105 10.65 7.70 39.91
N GLU A 106 11.79 7.02 39.74
CA GLU A 106 13.05 7.59 39.21
C GLU A 106 13.00 7.88 37.69
N ASP A 107 12.07 7.26 36.95
CA ASP A 107 11.91 7.45 35.51
C ASP A 107 11.09 8.71 35.16
N PHE A 108 10.47 9.35 36.17
CA PHE A 108 9.73 10.60 36.01
C PHE A 108 10.66 11.80 36.17
N ILE A 109 11.03 12.42 35.05
CA ILE A 109 11.65 13.74 35.05
C ILE A 109 10.53 14.78 35.24
N ASP A 110 10.42 15.32 36.45
CA ASP A 110 9.58 16.49 36.73
C ASP A 110 10.17 17.72 35.99
N PRO A 111 9.45 18.32 35.03
CA PRO A 111 9.94 19.47 34.27
C PRO A 111 10.16 20.73 35.13
N GLU A 112 9.63 20.78 36.36
CA GLU A 112 9.83 21.88 37.29
C GLU A 112 10.93 21.61 38.34
N GLN A 113 11.54 20.42 38.35
CA GLN A 113 12.64 20.16 39.27
C GLN A 113 13.90 20.95 38.88
N PRO A 114 14.45 21.78 39.78
CA PRO A 114 15.72 22.45 39.54
C PRO A 114 16.81 21.39 39.38
N LYS A 115 17.53 21.42 38.24
CA LYS A 115 18.65 20.52 37.98
C LYS A 115 19.61 20.52 39.19
N PRO A 116 19.99 19.35 39.72
CA PRO A 116 20.94 19.30 40.82
C PRO A 116 22.26 19.91 40.35
N ALA A 117 22.74 20.89 41.12
CA ALA A 117 24.03 21.52 40.88
C ALA A 117 25.11 20.44 40.82
N ALA A 118 25.87 20.44 39.71
CA ALA A 118 27.03 19.58 39.56
C ALA A 118 27.97 19.82 40.74
N LYS A 119 28.19 18.77 41.56
CA LYS A 119 29.22 18.79 42.59
C LYS A 119 30.61 18.72 41.92
N PRO A 120 31.63 19.33 42.55
CA PRO A 120 32.86 19.82 41.90
C PRO A 120 33.75 18.74 41.28
#